data_AF-A0A1D3L2P6-F1
#
_entry.id   AF-A0A1D3L2P6-F1
#
_cell.length_a   1.000
_cell.length_b   1.000
_cell.length_c   1.000
_cell.angle_alpha   90.00
_cell.angle_beta   90.00
_cell.angle_gamma   90.00
#
_symmetry.space_group_name_H-M   'P 1'
#
loop_
_entity.id
_entity.type
_entity.pdbx_description
1 polymer ?
#
loop_
_entity_poly.entity_id
_entity_poly.type
_entity_poly.pdbx_seq_one_letter_code
_entity_poly.pdbx_strand_id
1 'polypeptide(L)'
;MELKIYILTSGDYGARIVNSLAEQGFAANIVGLHEFPEDLPEFIDDFSTHVPENIPSCDMILALDLKGDINMVLPVVADKSGAKAVIVPIHDPSQIPSGLQREIIESAPDDVLILFPKPFCSLKPMGNPFVDAFAEHFGMPELEIQANNLIKNVKVLRGASCGSTWYVAEKLEGLPVDEAETESGNKIHNYPCLASMTADPGLGDTLLHIAGYNIKEAVKRGLGFASRSAVVVEEDCMGDADCDHNCRDVCPQVKTGTDTVTIKDNGKARIDPASCGLCEMCIRECPYAAIELVEKRINL
;
A
#
# COMPACT_ATOMS: atom_id res chain seq x y z
N MET A 1 -19.71 12.88 8.62
CA MET A 1 -20.20 12.92 7.23
C MET A 1 -20.13 11.49 6.74
N GLU A 2 -21.19 10.96 6.14
CA GLU A 2 -21.15 9.60 5.59
C GLU A 2 -20.49 9.67 4.21
N LEU A 3 -19.27 9.13 4.10
CA LEU A 3 -18.44 9.20 2.89
C LEU A 3 -19.17 8.56 1.70
N LYS A 4 -19.31 9.28 0.59
CA LYS A 4 -19.90 8.77 -0.66
C LYS A 4 -18.83 8.42 -1.67
N ILE A 5 -18.79 7.16 -2.08
CA ILE A 5 -17.79 6.60 -2.97
C ILE A 5 -18.44 6.22 -4.30
N TYR A 6 -17.92 6.73 -5.40
CA TYR A 6 -18.23 6.23 -6.72
C TYR A 6 -17.10 5.33 -7.22
N ILE A 7 -17.43 4.10 -7.63
CA ILE A 7 -16.42 3.13 -8.07
C ILE A 7 -16.44 3.01 -9.59
N LEU A 8 -15.28 3.21 -10.18
CA LEU A 8 -14.97 2.89 -11.56
C LEU A 8 -14.10 1.64 -11.54
N THR A 9 -14.52 0.55 -12.19
CA THR A 9 -13.82 -0.73 -12.08
C THR A 9 -13.67 -1.41 -13.43
N SER A 10 -12.68 -2.29 -13.55
CA SER A 10 -12.65 -3.36 -14.54
C SER A 10 -12.15 -4.64 -13.87
N GLY A 11 -12.26 -5.78 -14.53
CA GLY A 11 -11.60 -7.04 -14.15
C GLY A 11 -11.93 -7.64 -12.78
N ASP A 12 -11.30 -8.79 -12.53
CA ASP A 12 -11.48 -9.57 -11.30
C ASP A 12 -10.85 -8.88 -10.07
N TYR A 13 -9.76 -8.12 -10.25
CA TYR A 13 -9.09 -7.46 -9.12
C TYR A 13 -9.97 -6.35 -8.53
N GLY A 14 -10.61 -5.57 -9.39
CA GLY A 14 -11.57 -4.55 -8.97
C GLY A 14 -12.79 -5.15 -8.28
N ALA A 15 -13.40 -6.18 -8.87
CA ALA A 15 -14.53 -6.89 -8.28
C ALA A 15 -14.23 -7.42 -6.87
N ARG A 16 -13.02 -7.94 -6.66
CA ARG A 16 -12.57 -8.40 -5.35
C ARG A 16 -12.48 -7.29 -4.30
N ILE A 17 -11.98 -6.11 -4.68
CA ILE A 17 -11.94 -4.96 -3.77
C ILE A 17 -13.36 -4.52 -3.43
N VAL A 18 -14.25 -4.42 -4.41
CA VAL A 18 -15.67 -4.07 -4.19
C VAL A 18 -16.33 -5.03 -3.20
N ASN A 19 -16.13 -6.33 -3.36
CA ASN A 19 -16.64 -7.35 -2.44
C ASN A 19 -16.08 -7.16 -1.02
N SER A 20 -14.76 -6.95 -0.89
CA SER A 20 -14.14 -6.70 0.40
C SER A 20 -14.69 -5.42 1.05
N LEU A 21 -14.90 -4.34 0.30
CA LEU A 21 -15.50 -3.12 0.86
C LEU A 21 -16.90 -3.42 1.42
N ALA A 22 -17.73 -4.14 0.66
CA ALA A 22 -19.08 -4.50 1.07
C ALA A 22 -19.09 -5.39 2.33
N GLU A 23 -18.25 -6.43 2.38
CA GLU A 23 -18.11 -7.34 3.53
C GLU A 23 -17.67 -6.61 4.80
N GLN A 24 -16.86 -5.56 4.66
CA GLN A 24 -16.37 -4.73 5.78
C GLN A 24 -17.31 -3.54 6.08
N GLY A 25 -18.54 -3.54 5.57
CA GLY A 25 -19.59 -2.60 5.96
C GLY A 25 -19.65 -1.31 5.14
N PHE A 26 -18.87 -1.17 4.06
CA PHE A 26 -18.87 0.03 3.21
C PHE A 26 -19.91 0.00 2.08
N ALA A 27 -20.80 -1.01 2.04
CA ALA A 27 -21.83 -1.10 1.02
C ALA A 27 -22.73 0.15 0.96
N ALA A 28 -23.06 0.75 2.10
CA ALA A 28 -23.87 1.96 2.18
C ALA A 28 -23.13 3.22 1.67
N ASN A 29 -21.80 3.20 1.69
CA ASN A 29 -20.96 4.29 1.19
C ASN A 29 -20.86 4.30 -0.34
N ILE A 30 -21.10 3.16 -1.00
CA ILE A 30 -20.99 3.03 -2.46
C ILE A 30 -22.25 3.58 -3.10
N VAL A 31 -22.15 4.76 -3.72
CA VAL A 31 -23.30 5.46 -4.37
C VAL A 31 -23.45 5.11 -5.84
N GLY A 32 -22.48 4.42 -6.42
CA GLY A 32 -22.54 3.91 -7.78
C GLY A 32 -21.34 3.03 -8.10
N LEU A 33 -21.51 2.20 -9.12
CA LEU A 33 -20.49 1.35 -9.70
C LEU A 33 -20.61 1.44 -11.22
N HIS A 34 -19.50 1.69 -11.90
CA HIS A 34 -19.42 1.60 -13.35
C HIS A 34 -18.28 0.65 -13.73
N GLU A 35 -18.61 -0.32 -14.57
CA GLU A 35 -17.71 -1.37 -15.01
C GLU A 35 -17.31 -1.13 -16.47
N PHE A 36 -16.00 -1.01 -16.71
CA PHE A 36 -15.42 -0.88 -18.03
C PHE A 36 -15.12 -2.27 -18.62
N PRO A 37 -15.27 -2.44 -19.95
CA PRO A 37 -14.85 -3.66 -20.63
C PRO A 37 -13.37 -3.98 -20.39
N GLU A 38 -13.05 -5.24 -20.17
CA GLU A 38 -11.66 -5.70 -19.94
C GLU A 38 -10.79 -5.69 -21.21
N ASP A 39 -11.42 -5.71 -22.38
CA ASP A 39 -10.76 -5.79 -23.70
C ASP A 39 -10.43 -4.43 -24.31
N LEU A 40 -10.50 -3.35 -23.51
CA LEU A 40 -10.11 -2.01 -23.94
C LEU A 40 -8.61 -1.96 -24.28
N PRO A 41 -8.22 -1.30 -25.38
CA PRO A 41 -6.82 -1.10 -25.71
C PRO A 41 -6.15 -0.17 -24.69
N GLU A 42 -4.84 -0.35 -24.48
CA GLU A 42 -4.06 0.53 -23.60
C GLU A 42 -4.01 1.97 -24.11
N PHE A 43 -4.07 2.17 -25.43
CA PHE A 43 -4.11 3.47 -26.08
C PHE A 43 -5.50 3.73 -26.64
N ILE A 44 -6.09 4.87 -26.29
CA ILE A 44 -7.45 5.25 -26.69
C ILE A 44 -7.42 6.61 -27.38
N ASP A 45 -7.78 6.64 -28.67
CA ASP A 45 -7.80 7.88 -29.47
C ASP A 45 -8.74 8.95 -28.90
N ASP A 46 -9.92 8.54 -28.42
CA ASP A 46 -10.94 9.42 -27.84
C ASP A 46 -11.59 8.80 -26.59
N PHE A 47 -11.00 9.09 -25.44
CA PHE A 47 -11.52 8.62 -24.14
C PHE A 47 -12.87 9.26 -23.77
N SER A 48 -13.29 10.34 -24.42
CA SER A 48 -14.55 11.02 -24.08
C SER A 48 -15.78 10.15 -24.33
N THR A 49 -15.67 9.22 -25.28
CA THR A 49 -16.71 8.21 -25.60
C THR A 49 -16.89 7.16 -24.51
N HIS A 50 -15.92 7.06 -23.59
CA HIS A 50 -15.94 6.12 -22.47
C HIS A 50 -16.36 6.77 -21.16
N VAL A 51 -16.61 8.09 -21.12
CA VAL A 51 -17.10 8.74 -19.91
C VAL A 51 -18.49 8.18 -19.56
N PRO A 52 -18.72 7.69 -18.33
CA PRO A 52 -20.02 7.16 -17.94
C PRO A 52 -21.15 8.18 -18.13
N GLU A 53 -22.28 7.74 -18.67
CA GLU A 53 -23.45 8.62 -18.90
C GLU A 53 -24.08 9.07 -17.58
N ASN A 54 -24.19 8.15 -16.60
CA ASN A 54 -24.81 8.39 -15.30
C ASN A 54 -23.75 8.50 -14.22
N ILE A 55 -23.34 9.72 -13.89
CA ILE A 55 -22.34 10.01 -12.85
C ILE A 55 -23.07 10.48 -11.58
N PRO A 56 -23.05 9.73 -10.48
CA PRO A 56 -23.65 10.16 -9.22
C PRO A 56 -22.81 11.25 -8.55
N SER A 57 -23.45 12.07 -7.70
CA SER A 57 -22.71 12.95 -6.80
C SER A 57 -22.01 12.13 -5.72
N CYS A 58 -20.72 12.34 -5.55
CA CYS A 58 -19.90 11.62 -4.58
C CYS A 58 -18.81 12.51 -3.99
N ASP A 59 -18.22 12.07 -2.88
CA ASP A 59 -17.10 12.75 -2.23
C ASP A 59 -15.76 12.27 -2.80
N MET A 60 -15.72 11.02 -3.26
CA MET A 60 -14.50 10.33 -3.64
C MET A 60 -14.75 9.30 -4.75
N ILE A 61 -13.77 9.12 -5.64
CA ILE A 61 -13.76 8.07 -6.67
C ILE A 61 -12.71 7.01 -6.32
N LEU A 62 -13.07 5.73 -6.47
CA LEU A 62 -12.13 4.61 -6.51
C LEU A 62 -12.04 4.07 -7.93
N ALA A 63 -10.85 4.14 -8.53
CA ALA A 63 -10.58 3.68 -9.89
C ALA A 63 -9.81 2.36 -9.86
N LEU A 64 -10.52 1.25 -9.89
CA LEU A 64 -9.99 -0.08 -9.62
C LEU A 64 -9.68 -0.82 -10.91
N ASP A 65 -8.45 -1.32 -11.03
CA ASP A 65 -8.01 -2.20 -12.13
C ASP A 65 -8.18 -1.61 -13.55
N LEU A 66 -8.16 -0.27 -13.65
CA LEU A 66 -8.15 0.41 -14.93
C LEU A 66 -6.74 0.47 -15.51
N LYS A 67 -6.55 0.03 -16.75
CA LYS A 67 -5.25 -0.06 -17.41
C LYS A 67 -5.15 0.89 -18.61
N GLY A 68 -4.05 1.65 -18.69
CA GLY A 68 -3.78 2.55 -19.80
C GLY A 68 -4.71 3.78 -19.83
N ASP A 69 -4.92 4.31 -21.03
CA ASP A 69 -5.53 5.62 -21.31
C ASP A 69 -6.99 5.74 -20.86
N ILE A 70 -7.67 4.63 -20.57
CA ILE A 70 -9.03 4.69 -20.00
C ILE A 70 -9.07 5.49 -18.69
N ASN A 71 -7.96 5.56 -17.95
CA ASN A 71 -7.84 6.39 -16.75
C ASN A 71 -7.99 7.90 -17.03
N MET A 72 -7.91 8.35 -18.29
CA MET A 72 -8.15 9.75 -18.67
C MET A 72 -9.61 10.19 -18.53
N VAL A 73 -10.55 9.27 -18.26
CA VAL A 73 -11.91 9.65 -17.88
C VAL A 73 -11.97 10.24 -16.47
N LEU A 74 -10.98 9.96 -15.60
CA LEU A 74 -11.00 10.31 -14.18
C LEU A 74 -11.15 11.81 -13.91
N PRO A 75 -10.42 12.72 -14.59
CA PRO A 75 -10.61 14.17 -14.43
C PRO A 75 -12.05 14.61 -14.71
N VAL A 76 -12.65 14.11 -15.80
CA VAL A 76 -14.01 14.47 -16.23
C VAL A 76 -15.05 13.92 -15.26
N VAL A 77 -14.86 12.68 -14.78
CA VAL A 77 -15.77 12.08 -13.81
C VAL A 77 -15.67 12.76 -12.44
N ALA A 78 -14.47 13.15 -12.02
CA ALA A 78 -14.26 13.90 -10.77
C ALA A 78 -14.99 15.25 -10.80
N ASP A 79 -14.83 16.01 -11.88
CA ASP A 79 -15.51 17.30 -12.08
C ASP A 79 -17.05 17.15 -12.04
N LYS A 80 -17.59 16.22 -12.85
CA LYS A 80 -19.04 16.01 -12.95
C LYS A 80 -19.68 15.46 -11.67
N SER A 81 -18.95 14.65 -10.91
CA SER A 81 -19.46 14.06 -9.65
C SER A 81 -19.33 15.00 -8.44
N GLY A 82 -18.47 16.02 -8.54
CA GLY A 82 -18.10 16.89 -7.42
C GLY A 82 -17.13 16.23 -6.43
N ALA A 83 -16.52 15.10 -6.78
CA ALA A 83 -15.56 14.39 -5.94
C ALA A 83 -14.37 15.31 -5.59
N LYS A 84 -13.82 15.14 -4.39
CA LYS A 84 -12.65 15.88 -3.89
C LYS A 84 -11.39 15.01 -3.79
N ALA A 85 -11.55 13.70 -3.97
CA ALA A 85 -10.45 12.76 -4.01
C ALA A 85 -10.69 11.65 -5.04
N VAL A 86 -9.64 11.20 -5.69
CA VAL A 86 -9.62 10.02 -6.57
C VAL A 86 -8.46 9.14 -6.12
N ILE A 87 -8.73 7.86 -5.83
CA ILE A 87 -7.68 6.88 -5.57
C ILE A 87 -7.64 5.87 -6.70
N VAL A 88 -6.45 5.76 -7.30
CA VAL A 88 -6.14 4.87 -8.41
C VAL A 88 -5.04 3.89 -7.96
N PRO A 89 -5.38 2.80 -7.26
CA PRO A 89 -4.38 1.87 -6.77
C PRO A 89 -3.64 1.19 -7.92
N ILE A 90 -2.32 1.09 -7.79
CA ILE A 90 -1.46 0.40 -8.74
C ILE A 90 -1.08 -0.95 -8.14
N HIS A 91 -1.50 -2.03 -8.78
CA HIS A 91 -1.16 -3.40 -8.37
C HIS A 91 -0.22 -4.10 -9.36
N ASP A 92 -0.05 -3.55 -10.56
CA ASP A 92 0.97 -3.96 -11.54
C ASP A 92 1.76 -2.74 -12.06
N PRO A 93 3.11 -2.79 -12.15
CA PRO A 93 3.91 -1.69 -12.69
C PRO A 93 3.52 -1.20 -14.09
N SER A 94 2.96 -2.06 -14.93
CA SER A 94 2.49 -1.74 -16.29
C SER A 94 1.10 -1.10 -16.35
N GLN A 95 0.37 -1.03 -15.22
CA GLN A 95 -1.02 -0.57 -15.19
C GLN A 95 -1.16 0.89 -15.66
N ILE A 96 -0.35 1.78 -15.08
CA ILE A 96 -0.39 3.22 -15.36
C ILE A 96 1.04 3.79 -15.32
N PRO A 97 1.65 4.08 -16.48
CA PRO A 97 2.99 4.69 -16.55
C PRO A 97 3.05 6.06 -15.85
N SER A 98 4.23 6.45 -15.36
CA SER A 98 4.42 7.73 -14.64
C SER A 98 4.08 8.99 -15.46
N GLY A 99 4.19 8.91 -16.79
CA GLY A 99 3.76 9.99 -17.69
C GLY A 99 2.24 10.17 -17.67
N LEU A 100 1.50 9.07 -17.82
CA LEU A 100 0.04 9.07 -17.77
C LEU A 100 -0.48 9.51 -16.39
N GLN A 101 0.17 9.09 -15.29
CA GLN A 101 -0.19 9.58 -13.95
C GLN A 101 -0.10 11.11 -13.84
N ARG A 102 0.95 11.71 -14.42
CA ARG A 102 1.13 13.17 -14.44
C ARG A 102 0.06 13.83 -15.30
N GLU A 103 -0.23 13.29 -16.47
CA GLU A 103 -1.26 13.80 -17.37
C GLU A 103 -2.67 13.80 -16.73
N ILE A 104 -3.01 12.72 -16.00
CA ILE A 104 -4.27 12.63 -15.24
C ILE A 104 -4.34 13.73 -14.17
N ILE A 105 -3.25 13.96 -13.42
CA ILE A 105 -3.20 15.00 -12.39
C ILE A 105 -3.31 16.40 -13.02
N GLU A 106 -2.56 16.67 -14.09
CA GLU A 106 -2.53 17.97 -14.78
C GLU A 106 -3.87 18.32 -15.44
N SER A 107 -4.65 17.30 -15.81
CA SER A 107 -5.98 17.47 -16.41
C SER A 107 -7.11 17.58 -15.39
N ALA A 108 -6.84 17.30 -14.11
CA ALA A 108 -7.84 17.32 -13.04
C ALA A 108 -8.18 18.75 -12.59
N PRO A 109 -9.40 19.00 -12.06
CA PRO A 109 -9.69 20.26 -11.40
C PRO A 109 -8.76 20.51 -10.20
N ASP A 110 -8.37 21.77 -9.98
CA ASP A 110 -7.38 22.17 -8.97
C ASP A 110 -7.72 21.74 -7.53
N ASP A 111 -8.99 21.52 -7.23
CA ASP A 111 -9.49 21.15 -5.90
C ASP A 111 -9.71 19.64 -5.72
N VAL A 112 -9.29 18.83 -6.70
CA VAL A 112 -9.38 17.36 -6.67
C VAL A 112 -8.00 16.76 -6.39
N LEU A 113 -7.89 16.00 -5.31
CA LEU A 113 -6.67 15.24 -5.00
C LEU A 113 -6.70 13.87 -5.71
N ILE A 114 -5.75 13.61 -6.62
CA ILE A 114 -5.59 12.28 -7.24
C ILE A 114 -4.37 11.56 -6.68
N LEU A 115 -4.55 10.31 -6.24
CA LEU A 115 -3.51 9.49 -5.61
C LEU A 115 -3.33 8.15 -6.32
N PHE A 116 -2.08 7.71 -6.38
CA PHE A 116 -1.69 6.44 -6.99
C PHE A 116 -0.98 5.51 -5.97
N PRO A 117 -1.67 5.02 -4.92
CA PRO A 117 -1.04 4.19 -3.91
C PRO A 117 -0.54 2.88 -4.52
N LYS A 118 0.69 2.51 -4.14
CA LYS A 118 1.45 1.44 -4.79
C LYS A 118 2.18 0.56 -3.76
N PRO A 119 1.69 -0.66 -3.48
CA PRO A 119 0.34 -1.15 -3.76
C PRO A 119 -0.75 -0.40 -2.97
N PHE A 120 -2.02 -0.75 -3.17
CA PHE A 120 -3.15 -0.11 -2.46
C PHE A 120 -3.01 -0.16 -0.93
N CYS A 121 -2.50 -1.28 -0.40
CA CYS A 121 -2.23 -1.43 1.03
C CYS A 121 -1.01 -0.64 1.54
N SER A 122 -0.48 0.30 0.76
CA SER A 122 0.47 1.33 1.21
C SER A 122 -0.20 2.68 1.48
N LEU A 123 -1.51 2.82 1.23
CA LEU A 123 -2.25 4.04 1.53
C LEU A 123 -2.25 4.31 3.05
N LYS A 124 -1.92 5.54 3.44
CA LYS A 124 -1.93 6.02 4.83
C LYS A 124 -2.75 7.31 4.91
N PRO A 125 -3.26 7.67 6.11
CA PRO A 125 -3.78 9.01 6.34
C PRO A 125 -2.75 10.08 5.97
N MET A 126 -3.21 11.14 5.30
CA MET A 126 -2.38 12.19 4.73
C MET A 126 -2.96 13.60 4.89
N GLY A 127 -4.02 13.76 5.69
CA GLY A 127 -4.62 15.05 6.03
C GLY A 127 -5.73 15.51 5.08
N ASN A 128 -6.05 14.74 4.04
CA ASN A 128 -7.24 14.98 3.23
C ASN A 128 -8.43 14.25 3.88
N PRO A 129 -9.53 14.95 4.22
CA PRO A 129 -10.60 14.37 5.04
C PRO A 129 -11.30 13.16 4.39
N PHE A 130 -11.39 13.10 3.06
CA PHE A 130 -12.05 12.00 2.36
C PHE A 130 -11.14 10.77 2.25
N VAL A 131 -9.86 11.00 1.93
CA VAL A 131 -8.85 9.94 1.90
C VAL A 131 -8.63 9.38 3.29
N ASP A 132 -8.57 10.24 4.32
CA ASP A 132 -8.36 9.83 5.71
C ASP A 132 -9.54 9.02 6.23
N ALA A 133 -10.79 9.42 5.93
CA ALA A 133 -11.98 8.65 6.30
C ALA A 133 -11.99 7.24 5.68
N PHE A 134 -11.50 7.10 4.44
CA PHE A 134 -11.28 5.80 3.82
C PHE A 134 -10.11 5.06 4.49
N ALA A 135 -9.00 5.77 4.73
CA ALA A 135 -7.76 5.26 5.33
C ALA A 135 -7.84 4.99 6.84
N GLU A 136 -8.97 5.25 7.48
CA GLU A 136 -9.30 4.73 8.81
C GLU A 136 -9.60 3.23 8.76
N HIS A 137 -10.18 2.73 7.67
CA HIS A 137 -10.65 1.35 7.54
C HIS A 137 -9.83 0.53 6.53
N PHE A 138 -9.33 1.17 5.46
CA PHE A 138 -8.61 0.49 4.38
C PHE A 138 -7.27 1.14 4.05
N GLY A 139 -6.23 0.35 3.84
CA GLY A 139 -4.91 0.84 3.46
C GLY A 139 -3.80 0.03 4.13
N MET A 140 -2.82 0.73 4.71
CA MET A 140 -1.72 0.12 5.45
C MET A 140 -2.24 -0.70 6.64
N PRO A 141 -2.01 -2.02 6.70
CA PRO A 141 -2.62 -2.86 7.72
C PRO A 141 -2.28 -2.44 9.15
N GLU A 142 -3.24 -2.56 10.05
CA GLU A 142 -3.09 -2.31 11.47
C GLU A 142 -3.83 -3.39 12.27
N LEU A 143 -3.13 -4.06 13.18
CA LEU A 143 -3.62 -5.23 13.90
C LEU A 143 -3.45 -5.06 15.41
N GLU A 144 -4.46 -5.47 16.16
CA GLU A 144 -4.37 -5.72 17.59
C GLU A 144 -4.26 -7.24 17.80
N ILE A 145 -3.15 -7.70 18.39
CA ILE A 145 -2.88 -9.14 18.56
C ILE A 145 -2.84 -9.48 20.04
N GLN A 146 -3.70 -10.42 20.44
CA GLN A 146 -3.69 -10.99 21.79
C GLN A 146 -2.96 -12.33 21.76
N ALA A 147 -1.84 -12.42 22.47
CA ALA A 147 -1.02 -13.63 22.45
C ALA A 147 -0.35 -13.92 23.81
N ASN A 148 -0.06 -15.20 24.05
CA ASN A 148 0.92 -15.64 25.04
C ASN A 148 2.10 -16.28 24.27
N ASN A 149 2.20 -17.61 24.30
CA ASN A 149 3.10 -18.37 23.41
C ASN A 149 2.45 -18.62 22.04
N LEU A 150 1.12 -18.73 22.02
CA LEU A 150 0.32 -18.85 20.81
C LEU A 150 -0.55 -17.60 20.66
N ILE A 151 -0.84 -17.25 19.40
CA ILE A 151 -1.80 -16.20 19.04
C ILE A 151 -3.20 -16.69 19.39
N LYS A 152 -3.90 -15.93 20.26
CA LYS A 152 -5.25 -16.25 20.69
C LYS A 152 -6.30 -15.56 19.85
N ASN A 153 -6.05 -14.31 19.49
CA ASN A 153 -6.94 -13.53 18.66
C ASN A 153 -6.18 -12.46 17.88
N VAL A 154 -6.60 -12.21 16.64
CA VAL A 154 -6.12 -11.11 15.82
C VAL A 154 -7.31 -10.26 15.38
N LYS A 155 -7.34 -9.00 15.83
CA LYS A 155 -8.33 -8.03 15.41
C LYS A 155 -7.74 -7.09 14.37
N VAL A 156 -8.40 -6.97 13.23
CA VAL A 156 -8.03 -6.01 12.18
C VAL A 156 -8.63 -4.65 12.53
N LEU A 157 -7.78 -3.67 12.79
CA LEU A 157 -8.18 -2.26 12.98
C LEU A 157 -8.28 -1.53 11.64
N ARG A 158 -7.34 -1.81 10.74
CA ARG A 158 -7.32 -1.35 9.34
C ARG A 158 -6.78 -2.46 8.46
N GLY A 159 -7.40 -2.70 7.31
CA GLY A 159 -7.03 -3.80 6.41
C GLY A 159 -6.70 -3.36 4.99
N ALA A 160 -5.98 -4.20 4.24
CA ALA A 160 -5.81 -4.02 2.82
C ALA A 160 -7.16 -4.12 2.09
N SER A 161 -7.48 -3.16 1.22
CA SER A 161 -8.79 -3.07 0.52
C SER A 161 -9.21 -4.30 -0.28
N CYS A 162 -8.29 -5.22 -0.58
CA CYS A 162 -8.56 -6.48 -1.29
C CYS A 162 -8.89 -7.67 -0.37
N GLY A 163 -9.09 -7.44 0.92
CA GLY A 163 -9.45 -8.47 1.90
C GLY A 163 -8.26 -9.24 2.49
N SER A 164 -7.04 -9.04 1.98
CA SER A 164 -5.90 -9.90 2.32
C SER A 164 -5.49 -9.84 3.79
N THR A 165 -5.64 -8.69 4.45
CA THR A 165 -5.34 -8.55 5.88
C THR A 165 -6.25 -9.40 6.75
N TRP A 166 -7.56 -9.42 6.49
CA TRP A 166 -8.51 -10.25 7.24
C TRP A 166 -8.26 -11.73 7.03
N TYR A 167 -7.95 -12.14 5.80
CA TYR A 167 -7.53 -13.51 5.52
C TYR A 167 -6.28 -13.91 6.32
N VAL A 168 -5.25 -13.05 6.34
CA VAL A 168 -4.02 -13.33 7.11
C VAL A 168 -4.33 -13.39 8.61
N ALA A 169 -5.11 -12.44 9.14
CA ALA A 169 -5.50 -12.42 10.55
C ALA A 169 -6.14 -13.74 10.99
N GLU A 170 -7.08 -14.27 10.21
CA GLU A 170 -7.72 -15.58 10.47
C GLU A 170 -6.69 -16.72 10.50
N LYS A 171 -5.69 -16.71 9.60
CA LYS A 171 -4.68 -17.78 9.52
C LYS A 171 -3.57 -17.69 10.57
N LEU A 172 -3.47 -16.57 11.29
CA LEU A 172 -2.48 -16.40 12.35
C LEU A 172 -2.95 -16.96 13.70
N GLU A 173 -4.26 -17.03 13.93
CA GLU A 173 -4.80 -17.57 15.18
C GLU A 173 -4.38 -19.04 15.38
N GLY A 174 -3.88 -19.35 16.58
CA GLY A 174 -3.36 -20.67 16.94
C GLY A 174 -1.87 -20.89 16.63
N LEU A 175 -1.22 -20.02 15.86
CA LEU A 175 0.21 -20.14 15.57
C LEU A 175 1.09 -19.70 16.76
N PRO A 176 2.32 -20.25 16.88
CA PRO A 176 3.35 -19.70 17.76
C PRO A 176 3.69 -18.26 17.39
N VAL A 177 3.88 -17.39 18.39
CA VAL A 177 4.18 -15.96 18.18
C VAL A 177 5.45 -15.73 17.36
N ASP A 178 6.44 -16.61 17.49
CA ASP A 178 7.72 -16.48 16.78
C ASP A 178 7.63 -16.85 15.29
N GLU A 179 6.58 -17.59 14.88
CA GLU A 179 6.33 -17.96 13.49
C GLU A 179 5.49 -16.92 12.74
N ALA A 180 4.77 -16.06 13.47
CA ALA A 180 3.76 -15.15 12.92
C ALA A 180 4.29 -14.18 11.85
N GLU A 181 5.49 -13.63 12.05
CA GLU A 181 6.14 -12.75 11.07
C GLU A 181 6.39 -13.48 9.75
N THR A 182 6.93 -14.70 9.80
CA THR A 182 7.22 -15.50 8.60
C THR A 182 5.93 -15.96 7.93
N GLU A 183 4.99 -16.50 8.71
CA GLU A 183 3.74 -17.04 8.18
C GLU A 183 2.84 -15.96 7.57
N SER A 184 2.78 -14.75 8.14
CA SER A 184 2.02 -13.65 7.54
C SER A 184 2.49 -13.30 6.13
N GLY A 185 3.82 -13.27 5.92
CA GLY A 185 4.43 -13.12 4.60
C GLY A 185 4.10 -14.27 3.65
N ASN A 186 4.23 -15.52 4.13
CA ASN A 186 3.95 -16.71 3.34
C ASN A 186 2.49 -16.77 2.87
N LYS A 187 1.54 -16.37 3.72
CA LYS A 187 0.13 -16.31 3.33
C LYS A 187 -0.08 -15.30 2.21
N ILE A 188 0.43 -14.07 2.34
CA ILE A 188 0.30 -13.06 1.27
C ILE A 188 0.92 -13.53 -0.05
N HIS A 189 2.11 -14.14 -0.02
CA HIS A 189 2.84 -14.53 -1.23
C HIS A 189 2.18 -15.66 -2.03
N ASN A 190 1.52 -16.60 -1.38
CA ASN A 190 0.88 -17.72 -2.07
C ASN A 190 -0.55 -17.39 -2.53
N TYR A 191 -1.35 -16.85 -1.62
CA TYR A 191 -2.71 -16.37 -1.85
C TYR A 191 -3.17 -15.74 -0.52
N PRO A 192 -3.60 -14.46 -0.53
CA PRO A 192 -4.51 -14.01 -1.56
C PRO A 192 -4.05 -12.73 -2.28
N CYS A 193 -2.78 -12.32 -2.22
CA CYS A 193 -2.39 -11.10 -2.93
C CYS A 193 -2.35 -11.31 -4.45
N LEU A 194 -2.89 -10.35 -5.20
CA LEU A 194 -2.85 -10.31 -6.67
C LEU A 194 -1.89 -9.24 -7.20
N ALA A 195 -1.09 -8.62 -6.33
CA ALA A 195 -0.09 -7.67 -6.77
C ALA A 195 1.01 -8.36 -7.58
N SER A 196 1.56 -7.65 -8.54
CA SER A 196 2.54 -8.17 -9.48
C SER A 196 3.85 -8.56 -8.81
N MET A 197 4.43 -9.66 -9.27
CA MET A 197 5.82 -10.08 -9.01
C MET A 197 6.81 -9.43 -9.99
N THR A 198 6.34 -8.60 -10.93
CA THR A 198 7.21 -7.80 -11.77
C THR A 198 7.89 -6.74 -10.91
N ALA A 199 9.22 -6.63 -11.03
CA ALA A 199 9.98 -5.61 -10.32
C ALA A 199 9.53 -4.22 -10.75
N ASP A 200 9.22 -3.38 -9.78
CA ASP A 200 8.88 -2.00 -10.05
C ASP A 200 10.14 -1.13 -10.12
N PRO A 201 10.40 -0.41 -11.24
CA PRO A 201 11.61 0.40 -11.37
C PRO A 201 11.68 1.54 -10.34
N GLY A 202 10.54 2.08 -9.93
CA GLY A 202 10.48 3.16 -8.95
C GLY A 202 10.88 2.67 -7.56
N LEU A 203 10.34 1.52 -7.14
CA LEU A 203 10.57 0.97 -5.80
C LEU A 203 11.87 0.16 -5.71
N GLY A 204 12.32 -0.48 -6.79
CA GLY A 204 13.45 -1.42 -6.78
C GLY A 204 13.10 -2.78 -6.18
N ASP A 205 11.80 -3.08 -6.04
CA ASP A 205 11.26 -4.36 -5.56
C ASP A 205 9.87 -4.61 -6.20
N THR A 206 9.25 -5.75 -5.95
CA THR A 206 7.92 -6.12 -6.48
C THR A 206 6.79 -5.57 -5.61
N LEU A 207 5.63 -5.30 -6.20
CA LEU A 207 4.47 -4.81 -5.45
C LEU A 207 3.93 -5.86 -4.47
N LEU A 208 4.05 -7.14 -4.81
CA LEU A 208 3.72 -8.23 -3.90
C LEU A 208 4.64 -8.23 -2.66
N HIS A 209 5.94 -8.02 -2.83
CA HIS A 209 6.86 -7.93 -1.70
C HIS A 209 6.54 -6.76 -0.79
N ILE A 210 6.22 -5.58 -1.35
CA ILE A 210 5.78 -4.44 -0.54
C ILE A 210 4.51 -4.79 0.26
N ALA A 211 3.51 -5.42 -0.35
CA ALA A 211 2.32 -5.86 0.36
C ALA A 211 2.66 -6.85 1.49
N GLY A 212 3.62 -7.75 1.25
CA GLY A 212 4.16 -8.68 2.25
C GLY A 212 4.88 -7.97 3.39
N TYR A 213 5.64 -6.91 3.12
CA TYR A 213 6.28 -6.10 4.14
C TYR A 213 5.25 -5.36 5.00
N ASN A 214 4.20 -4.80 4.38
CA ASN A 214 3.16 -4.05 5.09
C ASN A 214 2.39 -4.94 6.08
N ILE A 215 2.05 -6.19 5.71
CA ILE A 215 1.39 -7.11 6.66
C ILE A 215 2.34 -7.58 7.76
N LYS A 216 3.62 -7.83 7.43
CA LYS A 216 4.63 -8.22 8.43
C LYS A 216 4.84 -7.10 9.43
N GLU A 217 4.86 -5.85 8.99
CA GLU A 217 4.92 -4.70 9.88
C GLU A 217 3.74 -4.69 10.85
N ALA A 218 2.51 -4.84 10.35
CA ALA A 218 1.33 -4.86 11.21
C ALA A 218 1.36 -5.99 12.24
N VAL A 219 1.85 -7.17 11.86
CA VAL A 219 2.03 -8.31 12.77
C VAL A 219 3.10 -8.03 13.83
N LYS A 220 4.27 -7.52 13.40
CA LYS A 220 5.37 -7.15 14.31
C LYS A 220 4.92 -6.12 15.33
N ARG A 221 4.25 -5.05 14.89
CA ARG A 221 3.67 -4.02 15.78
C ARG A 221 2.62 -4.60 16.72
N GLY A 222 1.70 -5.42 16.21
CA GLY A 222 0.67 -6.06 17.02
C GLY A 222 1.23 -7.00 18.10
N LEU A 223 2.37 -7.65 17.83
CA LEU A 223 3.08 -8.51 18.80
C LEU A 223 4.05 -7.75 19.72
N GLY A 224 4.46 -6.53 19.34
CA GLY A 224 5.45 -5.72 20.06
C GLY A 224 6.90 -6.16 19.86
N PHE A 225 7.19 -7.00 18.87
CA PHE A 225 8.57 -7.40 18.54
C PHE A 225 8.73 -7.78 17.06
N ALA A 226 9.98 -7.72 16.58
CA ALA A 226 10.43 -8.31 15.33
C ALA A 226 11.29 -9.55 15.62
N SER A 227 11.14 -10.64 14.85
CA SER A 227 11.98 -11.84 14.99
C SER A 227 13.36 -11.64 14.37
N ARG A 228 13.46 -10.73 13.39
CA ARG A 228 14.71 -10.33 12.75
C ARG A 228 14.59 -8.95 12.11
N SER A 229 15.71 -8.26 11.94
CA SER A 229 15.77 -6.97 11.25
C SER A 229 17.20 -6.68 10.77
N ALA A 230 17.30 -5.87 9.73
CA ALA A 230 18.54 -5.11 9.52
C ALA A 230 18.71 -4.11 10.68
N VAL A 231 19.93 -3.99 11.21
CA VAL A 231 20.29 -3.11 12.31
C VAL A 231 21.57 -2.36 11.95
N VAL A 232 21.60 -1.07 12.27
CA VAL A 232 22.79 -0.23 12.06
C VAL A 232 23.73 -0.40 13.23
N VAL A 233 24.98 -0.80 12.95
CA VAL A 233 26.08 -0.76 13.91
C VAL A 233 26.58 0.68 13.95
N GLU A 234 26.16 1.43 14.98
CA GLU A 234 26.39 2.87 15.02
C GLU A 234 27.87 3.25 14.97
N GLU A 235 28.77 2.46 15.56
CA GLU A 235 30.21 2.74 15.58
C GLU A 235 30.79 2.80 14.16
N ASP A 236 30.29 1.96 13.25
CA ASP A 236 30.74 1.86 11.86
C ASP A 236 29.97 2.82 10.93
N CYS A 237 28.81 3.33 11.37
CA CYS A 237 28.00 4.24 10.58
C CYS A 237 28.63 5.64 10.55
N MET A 238 29.19 6.02 9.39
CA MET A 238 29.79 7.33 9.19
C MET A 238 28.76 8.48 9.18
N GLY A 239 27.49 8.18 8.85
CA GLY A 239 26.43 9.18 8.82
C GLY A 239 26.78 10.42 8.00
N ASP A 240 26.30 11.60 8.41
CA ASP A 240 26.61 12.89 7.76
C ASP A 240 28.11 13.24 7.70
N ALA A 241 28.98 12.53 8.43
CA ALA A 241 30.40 12.81 8.41
C ALA A 241 31.06 12.39 7.08
N ASP A 242 30.59 11.29 6.48
CA ASP A 242 31.19 10.72 5.25
C ASP A 242 30.22 9.76 4.51
N CYS A 243 28.90 9.96 4.55
CA CYS A 243 27.95 9.04 3.89
C CYS A 243 26.74 9.78 3.32
N ASP A 244 26.32 9.41 2.11
CA ASP A 244 25.12 9.94 1.44
C ASP A 244 23.82 9.23 1.85
N HIS A 245 23.86 8.40 2.89
CA HIS A 245 22.69 7.63 3.38
C HIS A 245 22.06 6.68 2.37
N ASN A 246 22.84 6.04 1.50
CA ASN A 246 22.38 5.08 0.47
C ASN A 246 21.34 4.08 0.99
N CYS A 247 21.49 3.61 2.24
CA CYS A 247 20.56 2.69 2.89
C CYS A 247 19.09 3.17 2.89
N ARG A 248 18.87 4.48 2.98
CA ARG A 248 17.55 5.11 2.90
C ARG A 248 17.05 5.15 1.46
N ASP A 249 17.90 5.55 0.53
CA ASP A 249 17.55 5.72 -0.88
C ASP A 249 17.22 4.41 -1.59
N VAL A 250 17.87 3.32 -1.19
CA VAL A 250 17.61 1.99 -1.77
C VAL A 250 16.46 1.24 -1.07
N CYS A 251 15.97 1.73 0.08
CA CYS A 251 14.93 1.04 0.84
C CYS A 251 13.56 1.14 0.14
N PRO A 252 12.94 0.01 -0.29
CA PRO A 252 11.66 0.05 -0.97
C PRO A 252 10.54 0.64 -0.11
N GLN A 253 10.57 0.38 1.21
CA GLN A 253 9.59 0.91 2.16
C GLN A 253 9.70 2.44 2.32
N VAL A 254 10.91 2.99 2.32
CA VAL A 254 11.11 4.46 2.32
C VAL A 254 10.53 5.08 1.06
N LYS A 255 10.73 4.45 -0.10
CA LYS A 255 10.16 4.92 -1.37
C LYS A 255 8.63 4.86 -1.42
N THR A 256 8.00 4.04 -0.59
CA THR A 256 6.55 4.03 -0.40
C THR A 256 6.05 5.01 0.68
N GLY A 257 6.94 5.82 1.26
CA GLY A 257 6.60 6.77 2.32
C GLY A 257 6.52 6.16 3.73
N THR A 258 7.24 5.06 3.98
CA THR A 258 7.40 4.49 5.32
C THR A 258 8.74 4.88 5.92
N ASP A 259 8.75 5.32 7.18
CA ASP A 259 9.95 5.74 7.90
C ASP A 259 10.82 4.54 8.37
N THR A 260 11.05 3.58 7.48
CA THR A 260 11.84 2.38 7.78
C THR A 260 13.30 2.69 7.99
N VAL A 261 13.85 3.65 7.25
CA VAL A 261 15.21 4.16 7.44
C VAL A 261 15.12 5.66 7.69
N THR A 262 15.46 6.07 8.92
CA THR A 262 15.46 7.47 9.35
C THR A 262 16.86 7.92 9.74
N ILE A 263 17.14 9.22 9.66
CA ILE A 263 18.42 9.79 10.10
C ILE A 263 18.21 10.44 11.46
N LYS A 264 19.02 10.04 12.44
CA LYS A 264 18.99 10.58 13.80
C LYS A 264 19.64 11.97 13.85
N ASP A 265 19.44 12.69 14.94
CA ASP A 265 20.06 14.01 15.17
C ASP A 265 21.60 14.00 15.13
N ASN A 266 22.23 12.85 15.39
CA ASN A 266 23.68 12.68 15.28
C ASN A 266 24.15 12.37 13.84
N GLY A 267 23.26 12.47 12.86
CA GLY A 267 23.52 12.19 11.45
C GLY A 267 23.60 10.71 11.11
N LYS A 268 23.39 9.77 12.04
CA LYS A 268 23.49 8.33 11.77
C LYS A 268 22.14 7.72 11.41
N ALA A 269 22.16 6.74 10.52
CA ALA A 269 20.96 6.02 10.13
C ALA A 269 20.39 5.18 11.29
N ARG A 270 19.06 4.99 11.27
CA ARG A 270 18.31 4.07 12.12
C ARG A 270 17.37 3.28 11.24
N ILE A 271 17.34 1.96 11.42
CA ILE A 271 16.34 1.09 10.80
C ILE A 271 15.27 0.75 11.84
N ASP A 272 14.00 0.95 11.50
CA ASP A 272 12.86 0.51 12.29
C ASP A 272 12.63 -1.00 12.10
N PRO A 273 12.80 -1.83 13.15
CA PRO A 273 12.60 -3.27 13.04
C PRO A 273 11.18 -3.67 12.67
N ALA A 274 10.18 -2.84 13.01
CA ALA A 274 8.80 -3.11 12.67
C ALA A 274 8.56 -3.02 11.17
N SER A 275 9.04 -1.97 10.50
CA SER A 275 8.81 -1.77 9.07
C SER A 275 9.91 -2.36 8.16
N CYS A 276 11.01 -2.89 8.72
CA CYS A 276 12.05 -3.56 7.93
C CYS A 276 11.47 -4.77 7.15
N GLY A 277 11.61 -4.74 5.82
CA GLY A 277 11.12 -5.80 4.92
C GLY A 277 12.08 -6.99 4.74
N LEU A 278 13.32 -6.89 5.23
CA LEU A 278 14.36 -7.94 5.11
C LEU A 278 14.81 -8.24 3.67
N CYS A 279 14.76 -7.25 2.78
CA CYS A 279 15.27 -7.36 1.40
C CYS A 279 16.81 -7.27 1.28
N GLU A 280 17.47 -6.91 2.39
CA GLU A 280 18.93 -6.73 2.53
C GLU A 280 19.56 -5.68 1.58
N MET A 281 18.76 -4.89 0.87
CA MET A 281 19.27 -3.85 -0.05
C MET A 281 20.15 -2.84 0.69
N CYS A 282 19.71 -2.36 1.86
CA CYS A 282 20.51 -1.45 2.68
C CYS A 282 21.85 -2.05 3.14
N ILE A 283 21.89 -3.35 3.40
CA ILE A 283 23.11 -4.06 3.81
C ILE A 283 24.10 -4.10 2.65
N ARG A 284 23.64 -4.49 1.45
CA ARG A 284 24.48 -4.59 0.25
C ARG A 284 25.03 -3.24 -0.21
N GLU A 285 24.26 -2.17 -0.02
CA GLU A 285 24.56 -0.83 -0.53
C GLU A 285 25.26 0.07 0.50
N CYS A 286 25.51 -0.43 1.72
CA CYS A 286 26.24 0.32 2.74
C CYS A 286 27.75 0.28 2.44
N PRO A 287 28.40 1.42 2.11
CA PRO A 287 29.82 1.43 1.75
C PRO A 287 30.75 1.14 2.94
N TYR A 288 30.25 1.29 4.17
CA TYR A 288 31.00 1.08 5.41
C TYR A 288 30.70 -0.26 6.09
N ALA A 289 29.87 -1.11 5.48
CA ALA A 289 29.39 -2.37 6.07
C ALA A 289 28.78 -2.19 7.48
N ALA A 290 28.21 -1.02 7.76
CA ALA A 290 27.68 -0.62 9.07
C ALA A 290 26.26 -1.15 9.35
N ILE A 291 25.75 -2.09 8.54
CA ILE A 291 24.40 -2.63 8.66
C ILE A 291 24.49 -4.15 8.60
N GLU A 292 23.93 -4.82 9.61
CA GLU A 292 23.92 -6.27 9.71
C GLU A 292 22.49 -6.81 9.84
N LEU A 293 22.30 -8.06 9.42
CA LEU A 293 21.06 -8.79 9.67
C LEU A 293 21.14 -9.44 11.05
N VAL A 294 20.21 -9.08 11.93
CA VAL A 294 20.10 -9.63 13.28
C VAL A 294 18.92 -10.61 13.35
N GLU A 295 19.19 -11.87 13.65
CA GLU A 295 18.18 -12.94 13.80
C GLU A 295 17.91 -13.26 15.27
N LYS A 296 17.28 -12.32 15.98
CA LYS A 296 16.80 -12.52 17.36
C LYS A 296 15.59 -11.63 17.62
N ARG A 297 14.83 -11.93 18.67
CA ARG A 297 13.71 -11.08 19.11
C ARG A 297 14.20 -9.66 19.45
N ILE A 298 13.68 -8.67 18.74
CA ILE A 298 13.91 -7.23 18.94
C ILE A 298 12.58 -6.60 19.38
N ASN A 299 12.50 -6.10 20.60
CA ASN A 299 11.30 -5.41 21.09
C ASN A 299 11.14 -4.04 20.40
N LEU A 300 9.89 -3.65 20.15
CA LEU A 300 9.51 -2.41 19.46
C LEU A 300 9.14 -1.29 20.42
#